data_AF-A0AA39Y8L7-F1
#
_entry.id   AF-A0AA39Y8L7-F1
#
_cell.length_a   1.000
_cell.length_b   1.000
_cell.length_c   1.000
_cell.angle_alpha   90.00
_cell.angle_beta   90.00
_cell.angle_gamma   90.00
#
_symmetry.space_group_name_H-M   'P 1'
#
loop_
_entity.id
_entity.type
_entity.pdbx_description
1 polymer ?
#
loop_
_entity_poly.entity_id
_entity_poly.type
_entity_poly.pdbx_seq_one_letter_code
_entity_poly.pdbx_strand_id
1 'polypeptide(L)'
;PRVVATLWEDEGTLLFTVQLNGVSVTRREDNHMVNASALLKAAGWSTERAEGRLEGEEVRHVVEGACSEYLDGVWVPFSEAMDIANEAGVVEGLYPLFVYNLGALL
;
A
#
# COMPACT_ATOMS: atom_id res chain seq x y z
N PRO A 1 12.52 -9.58 2.13
CA PRO A 1 11.68 -8.59 1.42
C PRO A 1 12.42 -7.97 0.21
N ARG A 2 11.84 -8.12 -1.00
CA ARG A 2 12.35 -7.49 -2.23
C ARG A 2 11.52 -6.24 -2.52
N VAL A 3 12.18 -5.11 -2.69
CA VAL A 3 11.55 -3.86 -3.14
C VAL A 3 11.70 -3.77 -4.65
N VAL A 4 10.63 -3.43 -5.34
CA VAL A 4 10.62 -3.14 -6.78
C VAL A 4 10.18 -1.69 -6.96
N ALA A 5 10.94 -0.92 -7.72
CA ALA A 5 10.56 0.43 -8.10
C ALA A 5 10.01 0.41 -9.54
N THR A 6 8.77 0.87 -9.72
CA THR A 6 8.10 0.93 -11.01
C THR A 6 7.61 2.35 -11.26
N LEU A 7 7.74 2.85 -12.48
CA LEU A 7 7.14 4.13 -12.86
C LEU A 7 5.66 3.91 -13.17
N TRP A 8 4.79 4.67 -12.51
CA TRP A 8 3.39 4.78 -12.89
C TRP A 8 3.25 5.81 -14.00
N GLU A 9 3.02 5.34 -15.22
CA GLU A 9 2.99 6.22 -16.40
C GLU A 9 1.77 7.16 -16.41
N ASP A 10 0.60 6.72 -15.94
CA ASP A 10 -0.63 7.53 -15.94
C ASP A 10 -0.52 8.75 -15.02
N GLU A 11 0.04 8.55 -13.83
CA GLU A 11 0.18 9.57 -12.79
C GLU A 11 1.57 10.24 -12.78
N GLY A 12 2.52 9.69 -13.54
CA GLY A 12 3.90 10.19 -13.62
C GLY A 12 4.70 10.06 -12.31
N THR A 13 4.33 9.13 -11.42
CA THR A 13 4.96 8.95 -10.11
C THR A 13 5.74 7.65 -10.00
N LEU A 14 6.76 7.62 -9.14
CA LEU A 14 7.45 6.38 -8.80
C LEU A 14 6.68 5.61 -7.73
N LEU A 15 6.60 4.31 -7.93
CA LEU A 15 5.95 3.36 -7.05
C LEU A 15 6.98 2.42 -6.46
N PHE A 16 6.96 2.26 -5.15
CA PHE A 16 7.72 1.24 -4.44
C PHE A 16 6.79 0.10 -4.06
N THR A 17 7.05 -1.07 -4.61
CA THR A 17 6.27 -2.28 -4.35
C THR A 17 7.09 -3.27 -3.52
N VAL A 18 6.49 -3.81 -2.47
CA VAL A 18 7.02 -4.90 -1.67
C VAL A 18 6.05 -6.05 -1.68
N GLN A 19 6.58 -7.24 -1.95
CA GLN A 19 5.79 -8.47 -1.90
C GLN A 19 5.83 -9.07 -0.48
N LEU A 20 4.65 -9.31 0.09
CA LEU A 20 4.44 -10.01 1.35
C LEU A 20 3.34 -11.06 1.16
N ASN A 21 3.58 -12.31 1.59
CA ASN A 21 2.60 -13.41 1.50
C ASN A 21 2.02 -13.63 0.08
N GLY A 22 2.80 -13.37 -0.97
CA GLY A 22 2.36 -13.47 -2.36
C GLY A 22 1.57 -12.27 -2.89
N VAL A 23 1.28 -11.27 -2.05
CA VAL A 23 0.59 -10.04 -2.40
C VAL A 23 1.59 -8.89 -2.52
N SER A 24 1.44 -8.07 -3.56
CA SER A 24 2.27 -6.90 -3.81
C SER A 24 1.62 -5.66 -3.21
N VAL A 25 2.24 -5.10 -2.17
CA VAL A 25 1.82 -3.83 -1.55
C VAL A 25 2.64 -2.70 -2.13
N THR A 26 2.00 -1.59 -2.48
CA THR A 26 2.64 -0.50 -3.22
C THR A 26 2.48 0.83 -2.51
N ARG A 27 3.54 1.65 -2.50
CA ARG A 27 3.58 3.02 -1.98
C ARG A 27 4.03 3.98 -3.08
N ARG A 28 3.35 5.12 -3.22
CA ARG A 28 3.77 6.21 -4.11
C ARG A 28 4.88 7.05 -3.48
N GLU A 29 5.79 7.55 -4.30
CA GLU A 29 6.90 8.41 -3.86
C GLU A 29 6.43 9.85 -3.59
N ASP A 30 5.63 10.41 -4.49
CA ASP A 30 5.18 11.82 -4.50
C ASP A 30 4.39 12.25 -3.27
N ASN A 31 3.35 11.49 -2.90
CA ASN A 31 2.42 11.82 -1.82
C ASN A 31 2.44 10.79 -0.67
N HIS A 32 3.33 9.82 -0.75
CA HIS A 32 3.49 8.74 0.23
C HIS A 32 2.23 7.90 0.49
N MET A 33 1.25 7.94 -0.41
CA MET A 33 0.06 7.08 -0.27
C MET A 33 0.40 5.62 -0.51
N VAL A 34 -0.30 4.74 0.20
CA VAL A 34 -0.09 3.29 0.15
C VAL A 34 -1.41 2.61 -0.24
N ASN A 35 -1.33 1.58 -1.07
CA ASN A 35 -2.49 0.75 -1.41
C ASN A 35 -2.88 -0.11 -0.19
N ALA A 36 -3.91 0.32 0.52
CA ALA A 36 -4.41 -0.35 1.72
C ALA A 36 -5.17 -1.64 1.39
N SER A 37 -5.82 -1.71 0.23
CA SER A 37 -6.48 -2.94 -0.22
C SER A 37 -5.49 -4.09 -0.39
N ALA A 38 -4.31 -3.80 -0.95
CA ALA A 38 -3.22 -4.79 -1.04
C ALA A 38 -2.66 -5.16 0.33
N LEU A 39 -2.53 -4.19 1.25
CA LEU A 39 -2.05 -4.43 2.61
C LEU A 39 -2.98 -5.35 3.41
N LEU A 40 -4.28 -5.10 3.35
CA LEU A 40 -5.30 -5.90 4.04
C LEU A 40 -5.37 -7.33 3.48
N LYS A 41 -5.21 -7.50 2.16
CA LYS A 41 -5.04 -8.81 1.52
C LYS A 41 -3.77 -9.51 2.00
N ALA A 42 -2.64 -8.80 2.06
CA ALA A 42 -1.37 -9.35 2.55
C ALA A 42 -1.44 -9.77 4.03
N ALA A 43 -2.27 -9.10 4.82
CA ALA A 43 -2.59 -9.43 6.21
C ALA A 43 -3.60 -10.58 6.38
N GLY A 44 -4.21 -11.06 5.30
CA GLY A 44 -5.21 -12.13 5.35
C GLY A 44 -6.55 -11.70 5.95
N TRP A 45 -6.89 -10.41 5.90
CA TRP A 45 -8.23 -9.95 6.26
C TRP A 45 -9.25 -10.41 5.20
N SER A 46 -10.49 -10.68 5.63
CA SER A 46 -11.60 -10.93 4.70
C SER A 46 -11.95 -9.64 3.95
N THR A 47 -12.39 -9.77 2.69
CA THR A 47 -12.78 -8.64 1.84
C THR A 47 -13.78 -7.71 2.52
N GLU A 48 -14.81 -8.27 3.15
CA GLU A 48 -15.86 -7.52 3.85
C GLU A 48 -15.31 -6.70 5.04
N ARG A 49 -14.39 -7.28 5.83
CA ARG A 49 -13.77 -6.58 6.96
C ARG A 49 -12.85 -5.46 6.45
N ALA A 50 -12.14 -5.72 5.37
CA ALA A 50 -11.25 -4.75 4.74
C ALA A 50 -12.06 -3.56 4.17
N GLU A 51 -13.14 -3.82 3.46
CA GLU A 51 -14.05 -2.80 2.93
C GLU A 51 -14.65 -1.96 4.04
N GLY A 52 -15.14 -2.56 5.13
CA GLY A 52 -15.69 -1.81 6.27
C GLY A 52 -14.65 -0.90 6.95
N ARG A 53 -13.38 -1.32 7.02
CA ARG A 53 -12.30 -0.49 7.58
C ARG A 53 -11.94 0.67 6.65
N LEU A 54 -11.96 0.45 5.33
CA LEU A 54 -11.66 1.45 4.30
C LEU A 54 -12.82 2.41 4.04
N GLU A 55 -14.06 1.99 4.27
CA GLU A 55 -15.24 2.83 4.12
C GLU A 55 -15.28 3.96 5.17
N GLY A 56 -14.69 3.72 6.36
CA GLY A 56 -14.54 4.70 7.43
C GLY A 56 -13.45 5.74 7.20
N GLU A 57 -12.57 5.56 6.20
CA GLU A 57 -11.50 6.50 5.89
C GLU A 57 -12.02 7.69 5.10
N GLU A 58 -11.89 8.90 5.67
CA GLU A 58 -12.32 10.16 5.06
C GLU A 58 -11.38 10.57 3.90
N VAL A 59 -10.09 10.28 4.03
CA VAL A 59 -9.06 10.58 3.02
C VAL A 59 -8.63 9.30 2.32
N ARG A 60 -9.36 8.96 1.25
CA ARG A 60 -9.05 7.81 0.39
C ARG A 60 -9.03 8.20 -1.08
N HIS A 61 -8.10 7.63 -1.82
CA HIS A 61 -8.04 7.73 -3.27
C HIS A 61 -8.34 6.36 -3.87
N VAL A 62 -9.49 6.26 -4.53
CA VAL A 62 -9.95 5.02 -5.16
C VAL A 62 -9.44 5.01 -6.59
N VAL A 63 -8.64 4.00 -6.92
CA VAL A 63 -8.12 3.76 -8.26
C VAL A 63 -8.84 2.56 -8.82
N GLU A 64 -9.61 2.76 -9.88
CA GLU A 64 -10.35 1.71 -10.59
C GLU A 64 -10.04 1.78 -12.08
N GLY A 65 -9.72 0.63 -12.68
CA GLY A 65 -9.48 0.51 -14.11
C GLY A 65 -8.05 0.81 -14.53
N ALA A 66 -7.08 0.72 -13.62
CA ALA A 66 -5.68 0.78 -13.99
C ALA A 66 -5.31 -0.44 -14.85
N CYS A 67 -4.36 -0.27 -15.79
CA CYS A 67 -3.87 -1.40 -16.61
C CYS A 67 -3.16 -2.50 -15.79
N SER A 68 -2.98 -2.32 -14.47
CA SER A 68 -2.33 -3.29 -13.60
C SER A 68 -3.13 -3.53 -12.33
N GLU A 69 -3.46 -4.80 -12.07
CA GLU A 69 -4.27 -5.23 -10.93
C GLU A 69 -3.67 -4.88 -9.56
N TYR A 70 -2.38 -4.59 -9.49
CA TYR A 70 -1.71 -4.15 -8.24
C TYR A 70 -1.83 -2.64 -7.98
N LEU A 71 -2.33 -1.87 -8.95
CA LEU A 71 -2.61 -0.44 -8.83
C LEU A 71 -4.06 -0.18 -8.44
N ASP A 72 -4.96 -1.10 -8.83
CA ASP A 72 -6.37 -1.05 -8.47
C ASP A 72 -6.57 -1.20 -6.96
N GLY A 73 -7.47 -0.41 -6.41
CA GLY A 73 -7.87 -0.44 -5.01
C GLY A 73 -7.87 0.92 -4.32
N VAL A 74 -7.93 0.87 -3.00
CA VAL A 74 -8.02 2.07 -2.15
C VAL A 74 -6.64 2.44 -1.66
N TRP A 75 -6.22 3.65 -2.00
CA TRP A 75 -4.99 4.27 -1.55
C TRP A 75 -5.31 5.19 -0.37
N VAL A 76 -4.52 5.05 0.69
CA VAL A 76 -4.66 5.85 1.91
C VAL A 76 -3.32 6.53 2.24
N PRO A 77 -3.34 7.63 3.01
CA PRO A 77 -2.12 8.28 3.49
C PRO A 77 -1.23 7.33 4.30
N PHE A 78 0.06 7.66 4.37
CA PHE A 78 1.05 6.86 5.11
C PHE A 78 0.66 6.60 6.57
N SER A 79 0.11 7.60 7.27
CA SER A 79 -0.32 7.48 8.66
C SER A 79 -1.39 6.40 8.82
N GLU A 80 -2.45 6.47 8.02
CA GLU A 80 -3.55 5.50 8.05
C GLU A 80 -3.08 4.12 7.63
N ALA A 81 -2.24 4.03 6.60
CA ALA A 81 -1.65 2.75 6.18
C ALA A 81 -0.83 2.11 7.30
N MET A 82 -0.12 2.91 8.10
CA MET A 82 0.67 2.44 9.23
C MET A 82 -0.22 1.98 10.38
N ASP A 83 -1.31 2.66 10.66
CA ASP A 83 -2.30 2.24 11.67
C ASP A 83 -2.96 0.92 11.27
N ILE A 84 -3.37 0.78 10.00
CA ILE A 84 -3.90 -0.48 9.47
C ILE A 84 -2.84 -1.59 9.55
N ALA A 85 -1.58 -1.29 9.20
CA ALA A 85 -0.49 -2.26 9.28
C ALA A 85 -0.21 -2.72 10.72
N ASN A 86 -0.30 -1.81 11.69
CA ASN A 86 -0.16 -2.09 13.12
C ASN A 86 -1.33 -2.96 13.62
N GLU A 87 -2.57 -2.57 13.31
CA GLU A 87 -3.78 -3.35 13.64
C GLU A 87 -3.72 -4.77 13.07
N ALA A 88 -3.17 -4.90 11.86
CA ALA A 88 -3.05 -6.17 11.15
C ALA A 88 -1.79 -6.97 11.50
N GLY A 89 -0.82 -6.38 12.23
CA GLY A 89 0.43 -7.04 12.60
C GLY A 89 1.39 -7.33 11.44
N VAL A 90 1.29 -6.60 10.32
CA VAL A 90 2.11 -6.81 9.11
C VAL A 90 3.22 -5.78 8.91
N VAL A 91 3.40 -4.85 9.86
CA VAL A 91 4.40 -3.78 9.81
C VAL A 91 5.81 -4.32 9.56
N GLU A 92 6.22 -5.39 10.24
CA GLU A 92 7.57 -5.95 10.10
C GLU A 92 7.82 -6.54 8.69
N GLY A 93 6.81 -7.16 8.09
CA GLY A 93 6.90 -7.74 6.74
C GLY A 93 6.95 -6.68 5.64
N LEU A 94 6.28 -5.54 5.87
CA LEU A 94 6.23 -4.40 4.97
C LEU A 94 7.19 -3.28 5.37
N TYR A 95 8.09 -3.53 6.32
CA TYR A 95 9.00 -2.53 6.88
C TYR A 95 9.69 -1.65 5.84
N PRO A 96 10.17 -2.16 4.68
CA PRO A 96 10.78 -1.30 3.65
C PRO A 96 9.84 -0.23 3.05
N LEU A 97 8.52 -0.45 3.06
CA LEU A 97 7.53 0.56 2.66
C LEU A 97 7.21 1.55 3.77
N PHE A 98 7.41 1.16 5.03
CA PHE A 98 7.10 1.96 6.22
C PHE A 98 8.31 2.70 6.80
N VAL A 99 9.48 2.63 6.17
CA VAL A 99 10.62 3.47 6.55
C VAL A 99 10.35 4.90 6.11
N TYR A 100 10.45 5.84 7.07
CA TYR A 100 10.32 7.28 6.84
C TYR A 100 11.38 7.85 5.89
N ASN A 101 12.48 7.10 5.69
CA ASN A 101 13.63 7.50 4.89
C ASN A 101 14.06 6.31 4.01
N LEU A 102 13.50 6.20 2.81
CA LEU A 102 13.91 5.20 1.81
C LEU A 102 15.40 5.32 1.45
N GLY A 103 16.00 6.51 1.61
CA GLY A 103 17.43 6.75 1.41
C GLY A 103 18.36 6.22 2.51
N ALA A 104 17.84 5.82 3.67
CA ALA A 104 18.67 5.21 4.73
C ALA A 104 18.91 3.70 4.52
N LEU A 105 18.25 3.10 3.52
CA LEU A 105 18.39 1.70 3.13
C LEU A 105 19.35 1.49 1.93
N LEU A 106 19.92 2.57 1.40
CA LEU A 106 20.93 2.58 0.34
C LEU A 106 22.32 2.89 0.89
#